data_AF-A0A8T5XJY2-F1
#
_entry.id   AF-A0A8T5XJY2-F1
#
_cell.length_a   1.000
_cell.length_b   1.000
_cell.length_c   1.000
_cell.angle_alpha   90.00
_cell.angle_beta   90.00
_cell.angle_gamma   90.00
#
_symmetry.space_group_name_H-M   'P 1'
#
loop_
_entity.id
_entity.type
_entity.pdbx_description
1 polymer ?
#
loop_
_entity_poly.entity_id
_entity_poly.type
_entity_poly.pdbx_seq_one_letter_code
_entity_poly.pdbx_strand_id
1 'polypeptide(L)'
;MINLEIFRLELNYLFSLIQTKLGEEERGLTEVAFDILMSYYILGNNDEFVDEYLKRINDNLSKLNHMEDLECNRLSPNIPSIIKFLDILKFELK
;
A
#
# COMPACT_ATOMS: atom_id res chain seq x y z
N MET A 1 12.64 6.52 9.91
CA MET A 1 11.80 7.66 9.50
C MET A 1 11.48 7.52 8.02
N ILE A 2 10.20 7.63 7.64
CA ILE A 2 9.74 7.60 6.25
C ILE A 2 9.80 9.04 5.72
N ASN A 3 10.33 9.23 4.51
CA ASN A 3 10.24 10.53 3.83
C ASN A 3 8.86 10.65 3.19
N LEU A 4 8.01 11.53 3.72
CA LEU A 4 6.61 11.66 3.30
C LEU A 4 6.45 12.14 1.85
N GLU A 5 7.40 12.91 1.32
CA GLU A 5 7.34 13.36 -0.08
C GLU A 5 7.59 12.20 -1.05
N ILE A 6 8.61 11.39 -0.76
CA ILE A 6 8.91 10.17 -1.53
C ILE A 6 7.74 9.19 -1.40
N PHE A 7 7.25 8.98 -0.17
CA PHE A 7 6.12 8.09 0.10
C PHE A 7 4.86 8.48 -0.70
N ARG A 8 4.54 9.78 -0.77
CA ARG A 8 3.43 10.28 -1.59
C ARG A 8 3.63 9.98 -3.08
N LEU A 9 4.83 10.13 -3.61
CA LEU A 9 5.13 9.80 -5.01
C LEU A 9 4.97 8.29 -5.28
N GLU A 10 5.43 7.45 -4.35
CA GLU A 10 5.24 6.00 -4.42
C GLU A 10 3.76 5.61 -4.39
N LEU A 11 2.95 6.27 -3.55
CA LEU A 11 1.50 6.04 -3.49
C LEU A 11 0.81 6.41 -4.81
N ASN A 12 1.15 7.57 -5.38
CA ASN A 12 0.61 7.99 -6.67
C ASN A 12 0.96 6.99 -7.77
N TYR A 13 2.21 6.49 -7.80
CA TYR A 13 2.62 5.44 -8.72
C TYR A 13 1.81 4.16 -8.52
N LEU A 14 1.70 3.68 -7.27
CA LEU A 14 0.94 2.48 -6.94
C LEU A 14 -0.54 2.61 -7.34
N PHE A 15 -1.19 3.73 -7.03
CA PHE A 15 -2.60 3.95 -7.36
C PHE A 15 -2.82 4.02 -8.87
N SER A 16 -1.94 4.70 -9.61
CA SER A 16 -1.99 4.70 -11.07
C SER A 16 -1.87 3.27 -11.64
N LEU A 17 -0.97 2.45 -11.08
CA LEU A 17 -0.78 1.08 -11.52
C LEU A 17 -1.99 0.19 -11.17
N ILE A 18 -2.53 0.30 -9.95
CA ILE A 18 -3.75 -0.43 -9.54
C ILE A 18 -4.93 -0.03 -10.43
N GLN A 19 -5.14 1.25 -10.68
CA GLN A 19 -6.20 1.73 -11.55
C GLN A 19 -6.08 1.12 -12.96
N THR A 20 -4.87 1.12 -13.51
CA THR A 20 -4.59 0.62 -14.87
C THR A 20 -4.73 -0.91 -14.98
N LYS A 21 -4.37 -1.66 -13.94
CA LYS A 21 -4.28 -3.13 -13.99
C LYS A 21 -5.44 -3.87 -13.31
N LEU A 22 -6.01 -3.29 -12.25
CA LEU A 22 -7.05 -3.89 -11.40
C LEU A 22 -8.38 -3.12 -11.47
N GLY A 23 -8.38 -1.88 -11.96
CA GLY A 23 -9.56 -1.06 -12.14
C GLY A 23 -9.76 0.01 -11.06
N GLU A 24 -10.67 0.96 -11.33
CA GLU A 24 -10.92 2.12 -10.47
C GLU A 24 -11.43 1.74 -9.07
N GLU A 25 -12.27 0.71 -8.99
CA GLU A 25 -12.82 0.24 -7.71
C GLU A 25 -11.71 -0.23 -6.78
N GLU A 26 -10.77 -1.04 -7.27
CA GLU A 26 -9.65 -1.51 -6.47
C GLU A 26 -8.67 -0.39 -6.10
N ARG A 27 -8.51 0.60 -6.98
CA ARG A 27 -7.74 1.80 -6.66
C ARG A 27 -8.37 2.55 -5.49
N GLY A 28 -9.67 2.82 -5.54
CA GLY A 28 -10.39 3.52 -4.47
C GLY A 28 -10.34 2.77 -3.13
N LEU A 29 -10.52 1.45 -3.15
CA LEU A 29 -10.47 0.64 -1.93
C LEU A 29 -9.05 0.55 -1.35
N THR A 30 -8.01 0.57 -2.20
CA THR A 30 -6.61 0.61 -1.74
C THR A 30 -6.27 1.98 -1.14
N GLU A 31 -6.77 3.07 -1.72
CA GLU A 31 -6.59 4.42 -1.20
C GLU A 31 -7.18 4.58 0.20
N VAL A 32 -8.42 4.13 0.40
CA VAL A 32 -9.08 4.10 1.72
C VAL A 32 -8.28 3.28 2.73
N ALA A 33 -7.76 2.11 2.33
CA ALA A 33 -6.93 1.29 3.20
C ALA A 33 -5.67 2.03 3.65
N PHE A 34 -4.97 2.74 2.74
CA PHE A 34 -3.81 3.53 3.12
C PHE A 34 -4.15 4.70 4.06
N ASP A 35 -5.25 5.40 3.84
CA ASP A 35 -5.69 6.51 4.72
C ASP A 35 -5.93 6.03 6.15
N ILE A 36 -6.58 4.87 6.31
CA ILE A 36 -6.83 4.26 7.61
C ILE A 36 -5.53 3.82 8.27
N LEU A 37 -4.65 3.14 7.53
CA LEU A 37 -3.35 2.71 8.06
C LEU A 37 -2.43 3.88 8.42
N MET A 38 -2.46 4.97 7.66
CA MET A 38 -1.73 6.19 8.00
C MET A 38 -2.29 6.86 9.25
N SER A 39 -3.62 6.89 9.39
CA SER A 39 -4.29 7.40 10.57
C SER A 39 -3.95 6.55 11.81
N TYR A 40 -3.95 5.22 11.67
CA TYR A 40 -3.47 4.29 12.69
C TYR A 40 -2.03 4.61 13.10
N TYR A 41 -1.12 4.70 12.13
CA TYR A 41 0.30 4.94 12.37
C TYR A 41 0.59 6.28 13.07
N ILE A 42 -0.15 7.34 12.72
CA ILE A 42 0.07 8.69 13.28
C ILE A 42 -0.62 8.86 14.64
N LEU A 43 -1.84 8.36 14.79
CA LEU A 43 -2.71 8.65 15.93
C LEU A 43 -2.78 7.51 16.96
N GLY A 44 -2.31 6.31 16.61
CA GLY A 44 -2.46 5.11 17.45
C GLY A 44 -3.92 4.69 17.64
N ASN A 45 -4.78 4.99 16.66
CA ASN A 45 -6.21 4.63 16.73
C ASN A 45 -6.36 3.10 16.75
N ASN A 46 -7.13 2.55 17.69
CA ASN A 46 -7.44 1.11 17.73
C ASN A 46 -8.57 0.77 16.74
N ASP A 47 -8.29 0.85 15.44
CA ASP A 47 -9.20 0.28 14.45
C ASP A 47 -9.06 -1.25 14.47
N GLU A 48 -10.16 -1.95 14.79
CA GLU A 48 -10.19 -3.42 14.86
C GLU A 48 -9.90 -4.08 13.49
N PHE A 49 -9.95 -3.32 12.39
CA PHE A 49 -9.80 -3.81 11.03
C PHE A 49 -8.44 -3.50 10.38
N VAL A 50 -7.44 -3.02 11.16
CA VAL A 50 -6.09 -2.72 10.63
C VAL A 50 -5.48 -3.91 9.90
N ASP A 51 -5.66 -5.12 10.42
CA ASP A 51 -5.20 -6.35 9.79
C ASP A 51 -5.86 -6.60 8.42
N GLU A 52 -7.14 -6.25 8.28
CA GLU A 52 -7.88 -6.40 7.03
C GLU A 52 -7.38 -5.40 5.98
N TYR A 53 -7.12 -4.15 6.38
CA TYR A 53 -6.56 -3.13 5.48
C TYR A 53 -5.12 -3.48 5.04
N LEU A 54 -4.29 -3.96 5.97
CA LEU A 54 -2.96 -4.47 5.64
C LEU A 54 -3.05 -5.64 4.67
N LYS A 55 -3.91 -6.62 4.94
CA LYS A 55 -4.11 -7.77 4.07
C LYS A 55 -4.51 -7.32 2.67
N ARG A 56 -5.47 -6.41 2.54
CA ARG A 56 -5.95 -5.90 1.25
C ARG A 56 -4.83 -5.29 0.42
N ILE A 57 -3.99 -4.44 1.01
CA ILE A 57 -2.86 -3.84 0.31
C ILE A 57 -1.87 -4.92 -0.13
N ASN A 58 -1.52 -5.85 0.76
CA ASN A 58 -0.61 -6.95 0.41
C ASN A 58 -1.17 -7.86 -0.69
N ASP A 59 -2.48 -8.10 -0.72
CA ASP A 59 -3.15 -8.87 -1.77
C ASP A 59 -3.06 -8.14 -3.12
N ASN A 60 -3.29 -6.82 -3.16
CA ASN A 60 -3.17 -6.05 -4.39
C ASN A 60 -1.71 -5.96 -4.88
N LEU A 61 -0.73 -5.76 -3.98
CA LEU A 61 0.69 -5.85 -4.32
C LEU A 61 1.07 -7.23 -4.87
N SER A 62 0.53 -8.29 -4.26
CA SER A 62 0.75 -9.66 -4.71
C SER A 62 0.16 -9.89 -6.10
N LYS A 63 -1.10 -9.46 -6.35
CA LYS A 63 -1.72 -9.54 -7.67
C LYS A 63 -0.86 -8.86 -8.74
N LEU A 64 -0.42 -7.63 -8.48
CA LEU A 64 0.44 -6.88 -9.39
C LEU A 64 1.76 -7.61 -9.65
N ASN A 65 2.47 -8.06 -8.60
CA ASN A 65 3.75 -8.78 -8.75
C ASN A 65 3.65 -10.10 -9.54
N HIS A 66 2.47 -10.73 -9.62
CA HIS A 66 2.27 -11.97 -10.40
C HIS A 66 1.84 -11.71 -11.85
N MET A 67 1.63 -10.45 -12.25
CA MET A 67 1.33 -10.13 -13.65
C MET A 67 2.60 -10.17 -14.49
N GLU A 68 2.54 -10.82 -15.65
CA GLU A 68 3.60 -10.76 -16.67
C GLU A 68 3.58 -9.39 -17.39
N ASP A 69 3.94 -8.34 -16.66
CA ASP A 69 3.99 -6.96 -17.15
C ASP A 69 5.26 -6.26 -16.65
N LEU A 70 5.93 -5.51 -17.54
CA LEU A 70 7.21 -4.87 -17.24
C LEU A 70 7.12 -3.90 -16.05
N GLU A 71 6.04 -3.13 -15.96
CA GLU A 71 5.85 -2.12 -14.92
C GLU A 71 5.53 -2.78 -13.58
N CYS A 72 4.71 -3.83 -13.60
CA CYS A 72 4.46 -4.68 -12.44
C CYS A 72 5.72 -5.36 -11.91
N ASN A 73 6.59 -5.87 -12.78
CA ASN A 73 7.88 -6.48 -12.39
C ASN A 73 8.83 -5.48 -11.71
N ARG A 74 8.62 -4.17 -11.94
CA ARG A 74 9.39 -3.08 -11.32
C ARG A 74 8.70 -2.47 -10.11
N LEU A 75 7.57 -3.03 -9.66
CA LEU A 75 6.80 -2.51 -8.54
C LEU A 75 7.65 -2.39 -7.28
N SER A 76 8.21 -3.49 -6.78
CA SER A 76 8.91 -3.49 -5.49
C SER A 76 10.10 -2.51 -5.42
N PRO A 77 10.96 -2.40 -6.46
CA PRO A 77 11.99 -1.36 -6.52
C PRO A 77 11.46 0.09 -6.56
N ASN A 78 10.24 0.30 -7.05
CA ASN A 78 9.64 1.64 -7.22
C ASN A 78 8.83 2.10 -6.01
N ILE A 79 8.53 1.22 -5.04
CA ILE A 79 7.76 1.57 -3.83
C ILE A 79 8.46 1.17 -2.50
N PRO A 80 9.77 1.43 -2.34
CA PRO A 80 10.52 0.96 -1.17
C PRO A 80 10.03 1.56 0.16
N SER A 81 9.53 2.79 0.17
CA SER A 81 8.99 3.43 1.37
C SER A 81 7.63 2.85 1.76
N ILE A 82 6.78 2.48 0.80
CA ILE A 82 5.54 1.74 1.05
C ILE A 82 5.82 0.37 1.65
N ILE A 83 6.75 -0.40 1.09
CA ILE A 83 7.11 -1.72 1.64
C ILE A 83 7.57 -1.56 3.09
N LYS A 84 8.48 -0.61 3.35
CA LYS A 84 8.96 -0.32 4.69
C LYS A 84 7.85 0.09 5.65
N PHE A 85 6.90 0.90 5.20
CA PHE A 85 5.74 1.30 6.00
C PHE A 85 4.87 0.11 6.41
N LEU A 86 4.53 -0.75 5.44
CA LEU A 86 3.74 -1.95 5.71
C LEU A 86 4.46 -2.91 6.66
N ASP A 87 5.79 -3.02 6.56
CA ASP A 87 6.59 -3.85 7.47
C ASP A 87 6.63 -3.29 8.89
N ILE A 88 6.68 -1.96 9.06
CA ILE A 88 6.57 -1.31 10.38
C ILE A 88 5.22 -1.62 11.00
N LEU A 89 4.12 -1.44 10.27
CA LEU A 89 2.78 -1.74 10.78
C LEU A 89 2.60 -3.21 11.16
N LYS A 90 3.10 -4.14 10.34
CA LYS A 90 3.09 -5.58 10.67
C LYS A 90 3.89 -5.91 11.94
N PHE A 91 4.90 -5.11 12.27
CA PHE A 91 5.67 -5.28 13.50
C PHE A 91 4.95 -4.69 14.71
N GLU A 92 4.31 -3.53 14.57
CA GLU A 92 3.56 -2.87 15.66
C GLU A 92 2.30 -3.63 16.08
N LEU A 93 1.71 -4.45 15.19
CA LEU A 93 0.55 -5.29 15.47
C LEU A 93 0.89 -6.63 16.15
N LYS A 94 2.18 -6.97 16.32
CA LYS A 94 2.64 -8.18 17.01
C LYS A 94 2.96 -7.92 18.47
#